data_AF-A0A9W9YD95-F1
#
_entry.id   AF-A0A9W9YD95-F1
#
_cell.length_a   1.000
_cell.length_b   1.000
_cell.length_c   1.000
_cell.angle_alpha   90.00
_cell.angle_beta   90.00
_cell.angle_gamma   90.00
#
_symmetry.space_group_name_H-M   'P 1'
#
loop_
_entity.id
_entity.type
_entity.pdbx_description
1 polymer ?
#
loop_
_entity_poly.entity_id
_entity_poly.type
_entity_poly.pdbx_seq_one_letter_code
_entity_poly.pdbx_strand_id
1 'polypeptide(L)'
;MADVKEEEYDLAFLDEDNIDQDETDAATTRIIQLEKDSEIPTRYLIRKIFSPHLEPPYHYHPASEASQRRKKVHSKWGSEVGKARHSYSRQDDLVALLSFEGTPSSSVSNLDEAAIRKVTEALSKKSGDAKLEPLRCSGLQLLMKFASSAGYEALGKCFLDGKIEEISHLKLIEIQAVSLIIPPPCYIEIAVPAGEGVSLKETLSSLLISHRSTFPFLCIREPEHKFTNGASPTNSPASKTRRMDNGSATSPALGVMLMFTQRAQKNSESCVNVVKGSSRDWEQVNMPQAISEEDEVYFKASNNDGPVFAVKKLSPCPGVRILIFVNKDMDEVEKFYSLITGKTPLAYNKIEEGLSYRKFPLLEKLELQLVSHPSLKSHPVKNTALCFMMNDVNRMCSEIPGGVRNIGEGHWQVKDPEGNAVILYSLLK
;
A
#
# COMPACT_ATOMS: atom_id res chain seq x y z
N MET A 1 -9.01 11.83 -16.05
CA MET A 1 -7.80 11.13 -15.60
C MET A 1 -7.31 11.86 -14.37
N ALA A 2 -7.15 11.20 -13.23
CA ALA A 2 -6.17 11.70 -12.28
C ALA A 2 -4.83 11.23 -12.87
N ASP A 3 -4.05 12.15 -13.43
CA ASP A 3 -2.70 11.81 -13.89
C ASP A 3 -1.91 11.40 -12.65
N VAL A 4 -1.69 10.09 -12.47
CA VAL A 4 -0.73 9.58 -11.50
C VAL A 4 0.62 10.10 -11.96
N LYS A 5 1.13 11.14 -11.30
CA LYS A 5 2.39 11.76 -11.70
C LYS A 5 3.53 10.83 -11.31
N GLU A 6 4.35 10.49 -12.28
CA GLU A 6 5.52 9.60 -12.15
C GLU A 6 6.52 10.06 -11.07
N GLU A 7 6.52 11.35 -10.75
CA GLU A 7 7.31 11.97 -9.67
C GLU A 7 6.94 11.46 -8.25
N GLU A 8 5.86 10.69 -8.07
CA GLU A 8 5.40 10.23 -6.74
C GLU A 8 6.20 9.02 -6.20
N TYR A 9 6.95 8.29 -7.04
CA TYR A 9 7.69 7.09 -6.65
C TYR A 9 9.19 7.25 -6.93
N ASP A 10 9.92 7.89 -6.01
CA ASP A 10 11.37 8.03 -6.10
C ASP A 10 12.05 6.66 -5.97
N LEU A 11 12.34 6.04 -7.11
CA LEU A 11 13.12 4.81 -7.24
C LEU A 11 14.53 5.09 -7.76
N ALA A 12 15.12 6.25 -7.43
CA ALA A 12 16.48 6.59 -7.85
C ALA A 12 17.51 5.53 -7.42
N PHE A 13 17.24 4.79 -6.35
CA PHE A 13 18.15 3.76 -5.86
C PHE A 13 18.31 2.56 -6.80
N LEU A 14 17.36 2.37 -7.71
CA LEU A 14 17.47 1.35 -8.76
C LEU A 14 18.37 1.81 -9.91
N ASP A 15 18.74 3.09 -9.96
CA ASP A 15 19.50 3.69 -11.06
C ASP A 15 20.81 4.38 -10.62
N GLU A 16 21.00 4.70 -9.33
CA GLU A 16 22.19 5.41 -8.86
C GLU A 16 22.72 4.89 -7.52
N ASP A 17 24.03 4.62 -7.45
CA ASP A 17 24.75 4.10 -6.27
C ASP A 17 24.95 5.12 -5.11
N ASN A 18 24.75 6.42 -5.35
CA ASN A 18 25.15 7.50 -4.42
C ASN A 18 23.95 8.27 -3.84
N ILE A 19 22.96 7.55 -3.29
CA ILE A 19 21.97 8.19 -2.43
C ILE A 19 22.59 8.33 -1.04
N ASP A 20 22.91 9.57 -0.64
CA ASP A 20 23.65 9.92 0.58
C ASP A 20 23.24 9.06 1.79
N GLN A 21 24.20 8.25 2.27
CA GLN A 21 24.08 7.33 3.42
C GLN A 21 23.82 8.06 4.76
N ASP A 22 24.05 9.37 4.81
CA ASP A 22 24.05 10.19 6.03
C ASP A 22 22.68 10.81 6.40
N GLU A 23 21.63 10.67 5.59
CA GLU A 23 20.26 11.02 6.02
C GLU A 23 19.43 9.77 6.25
N THR A 24 19.77 9.03 7.31
CA THR A 24 18.81 8.14 7.95
C THR A 24 17.77 9.00 8.67
N ASP A 25 16.82 9.57 7.92
CA ASP A 25 15.71 10.32 8.50
C ASP A 25 14.85 9.37 9.35
N ALA A 26 14.16 9.90 10.37
CA ALA A 26 13.19 9.17 11.19
C ALA A 26 12.04 8.56 10.35
N ALA A 27 11.94 8.96 9.07
CA ALA A 27 11.08 8.40 8.02
C ALA A 27 11.47 6.97 7.56
N THR A 28 12.66 6.47 7.89
CA THR A 28 13.11 5.08 7.60
C THR A 28 12.19 4.00 8.19
N THR A 29 11.34 4.35 9.15
CA THR A 29 10.32 3.47 9.72
C THR A 29 9.11 3.24 8.80
N ARG A 30 9.04 3.86 7.61
CA ARG A 30 7.88 3.84 6.69
C ARG A 30 8.18 3.33 5.28
N ILE A 31 9.26 2.55 5.10
CA ILE A 31 9.62 2.02 3.77
C ILE A 31 8.50 1.14 3.22
N ILE A 32 8.10 0.10 3.94
CA ILE A 32 6.91 -0.71 3.61
C ILE A 32 5.75 -0.28 4.50
N GLN A 33 4.59 -0.07 3.89
CA GLN A 33 3.37 0.25 4.63
C GLN A 33 2.94 -0.96 5.48
N LEU A 34 2.71 -0.73 6.78
CA LEU A 34 2.06 -1.69 7.68
C LEU A 34 0.67 -1.15 8.00
N GLU A 35 -0.34 -1.80 7.46
CA GLU A 35 -1.74 -1.50 7.71
C GLU A 35 -2.28 -2.43 8.78
N LYS A 36 -2.76 -1.86 9.87
CA LYS A 36 -3.66 -2.57 10.79
C LYS A 36 -5.08 -2.36 10.30
N ASP A 37 -5.92 -3.38 10.41
CA ASP A 37 -7.33 -3.24 10.05
C ASP A 37 -7.90 -1.99 10.72
N SER A 38 -8.32 -1.08 9.86
CA SER A 38 -8.94 0.20 10.19
C SER A 38 -9.85 0.51 9.01
N GLU A 39 -11.06 1.01 9.29
CA GLU A 39 -12.07 1.25 8.25
C GLU A 39 -11.63 2.35 7.25
N ILE A 40 -10.66 3.21 7.59
CA ILE A 40 -9.87 4.01 6.62
C ILE A 40 -8.46 3.43 6.50
N PRO A 41 -8.11 2.79 5.37
CA PRO A 41 -6.77 2.26 5.16
C PRO A 41 -5.71 3.37 5.23
N THR A 42 -4.74 3.22 6.14
CA THR A 42 -3.68 4.22 6.35
C THR A 42 -2.72 4.34 5.17
N ARG A 43 -2.73 3.39 4.20
CA ARG A 43 -2.01 3.50 2.92
C ARG A 43 -2.35 4.74 2.13
N TYR A 44 -3.55 5.29 2.33
CA TYR A 44 -3.95 6.53 1.69
C TYR A 44 -3.49 7.77 2.47
N LEU A 45 -2.74 7.65 3.58
CA LEU A 45 -2.46 8.76 4.48
C LEU A 45 -0.96 8.82 4.86
N ILE A 46 -0.19 9.74 4.26
CA ILE A 46 1.09 10.16 4.85
C ILE A 46 0.81 11.25 5.87
N ARG A 47 1.14 11.00 7.14
CA ARG A 47 1.27 12.09 8.12
C ARG A 47 2.39 13.01 7.65
N LYS A 48 2.03 14.23 7.23
CA LYS A 48 3.01 15.30 7.06
C LYS A 48 3.56 15.65 8.45
N ILE A 49 4.88 15.72 8.58
CA ILE A 49 5.64 15.96 9.83
C ILE A 49 5.26 17.29 10.51
N PHE A 50 4.42 18.11 9.87
CA PHE A 50 4.06 19.47 10.26
C PHE A 50 2.89 19.59 11.26
N SER A 51 2.48 18.50 11.93
CA SER A 51 1.71 18.63 13.18
C SER A 51 2.70 18.88 14.32
N PRO A 52 2.51 19.91 15.16
CA PRO A 52 3.41 20.18 16.28
C PRO A 52 3.36 19.02 17.28
N HIS A 53 4.33 18.11 17.16
CA HIS A 53 4.74 17.06 18.09
C HIS A 53 3.63 16.16 18.67
N LEU A 54 3.53 14.95 18.12
CA LEU A 54 3.52 13.74 18.93
C LEU A 54 4.62 12.84 18.39
N GLU A 55 5.61 12.53 19.23
CA GLU A 55 6.49 11.38 19.03
C GLU A 55 5.64 10.13 18.68
N PRO A 56 6.16 9.18 17.89
CA PRO A 56 5.43 7.98 17.51
C PRO A 56 4.87 7.29 18.76
N PRO A 57 3.68 6.66 18.71
CA PRO A 57 3.09 6.08 19.90
C PRO A 57 3.99 4.96 20.42
N TYR A 58 4.68 5.24 21.51
CA TYR A 58 5.12 4.20 22.42
C TYR A 58 3.88 3.50 22.96
N HIS A 59 3.92 2.18 22.94
CA HIS A 59 3.03 1.31 23.68
C HIS A 59 2.96 1.73 25.17
N TYR A 60 1.78 1.58 25.77
CA TYR A 60 1.46 1.74 27.19
C TYR A 60 1.39 3.18 27.75
N HIS A 61 0.21 3.78 27.69
CA HIS A 61 -0.24 4.62 28.81
C HIS A 61 -1.24 3.82 29.66
N PRO A 62 -0.92 3.50 30.92
CA PRO A 62 -1.91 3.01 31.87
C PRO A 62 -3.03 4.03 31.99
N ALA A 63 -4.26 3.56 31.97
CA ALA A 63 -5.46 4.35 32.21
C ALA A 63 -5.52 4.80 33.68
N SER A 64 -4.62 5.67 34.13
CA SER A 64 -4.73 6.39 35.39
C SER A 64 -3.69 7.50 35.47
N GLU A 65 -4.09 8.70 35.05
CA GLU A 65 -3.82 9.98 35.72
C GLU A 65 -3.96 11.12 34.71
N ALA A 66 -5.10 11.80 34.76
CA ALA A 66 -5.31 13.06 34.10
C ALA A 66 -4.31 14.09 34.65
N SER A 67 -3.26 14.38 33.89
CA SER A 67 -2.44 15.57 34.11
C SER A 67 -2.69 16.57 32.99
N GLN A 68 -3.55 17.55 33.29
CA GLN A 68 -3.66 18.80 32.56
C GLN A 68 -2.31 19.53 32.60
N ARG A 69 -1.41 19.23 31.65
CA ARG A 69 -0.33 20.15 31.31
C ARG A 69 -0.57 20.64 29.89
N ARG A 70 -1.26 21.78 29.80
CA ARG A 70 -1.24 22.66 28.62
C ARG A 70 0.22 23.09 28.39
N LYS A 71 0.98 22.31 27.62
CA LYS A 71 2.26 22.74 27.09
C LYS A 71 1.98 23.76 26.00
N LYS A 72 2.70 24.88 26.06
CA LYS A 72 2.58 26.03 25.17
C LYS A 72 2.86 25.57 23.73
N VAL A 73 1.81 25.27 22.96
CA VAL A 73 1.91 24.96 21.53
C VAL A 73 2.36 26.24 20.83
N HIS A 74 3.43 26.16 20.06
CA HIS A 74 3.99 27.28 19.32
C HIS A 74 2.89 28.04 18.54
N SER A 75 3.00 29.37 18.50
CA SER A 75 1.99 30.35 18.06
C SER A 75 1.59 30.30 16.57
N LYS A 76 1.93 29.23 15.84
CA LYS A 76 1.70 29.14 14.39
C LYS A 76 1.28 27.73 13.96
N TRP A 77 -0.01 27.43 14.04
CA TRP A 77 -0.61 26.28 13.36
C TRP A 77 -0.57 26.50 11.84
N GLY A 78 -0.15 25.48 11.08
CA GLY A 78 -0.26 25.45 9.61
C GLY A 78 0.72 26.33 8.82
N SER A 79 1.54 27.18 9.46
CA SER A 79 2.39 28.15 8.75
C SER A 79 3.54 27.55 7.91
N GLU A 80 3.88 26.28 8.13
CA GLU A 80 4.91 25.56 7.36
C GLU A 80 4.32 24.79 6.16
N VAL A 81 2.99 24.55 6.16
CA VAL A 81 2.30 23.83 5.08
C VAL A 81 2.33 24.63 3.76
N GLY A 82 2.42 25.95 3.85
CA GLY A 82 2.60 26.83 2.69
C GLY A 82 4.03 26.92 2.14
N LYS A 83 5.06 26.57 2.92
CA LYS A 83 6.47 26.79 2.55
C LYS A 83 7.14 25.57 1.92
N ALA A 84 6.66 24.36 2.19
CA ALA A 84 7.16 23.11 1.59
C ALA A 84 6.56 22.82 0.19
N ARG A 85 5.91 23.80 -0.45
CA ARG A 85 5.13 23.68 -1.71
C ARG A 85 5.98 23.53 -2.99
N HIS A 86 7.21 23.04 -2.93
CA HIS A 86 8.12 23.05 -4.09
C HIS A 86 8.45 21.67 -4.69
N SER A 87 7.97 20.55 -4.15
CA SER A 87 8.39 19.25 -4.70
C SER A 87 7.29 18.23 -5.01
N TYR A 88 6.05 18.36 -4.54
CA TYR A 88 5.06 17.30 -4.81
C TYR A 88 3.66 17.87 -5.10
N SER A 89 3.29 17.81 -6.38
CA SER A 89 2.00 18.15 -6.98
C SER A 89 1.54 19.63 -6.87
N ARG A 90 1.35 20.27 -8.03
CA ARG A 90 0.37 21.35 -8.17
C ARG A 90 -1.04 20.75 -8.01
N GLN A 91 -1.55 20.73 -6.79
CA GLN A 91 -2.97 20.85 -6.51
C GLN A 91 -3.13 21.49 -5.13
N ASP A 92 -3.86 22.61 -5.09
CA ASP A 92 -4.09 23.47 -3.93
C ASP A 92 -4.98 22.83 -2.84
N ASP A 93 -5.13 21.50 -2.87
CA ASP A 93 -6.08 20.76 -2.07
C ASP A 93 -5.39 20.17 -0.83
N LEU A 94 -5.65 20.77 0.33
CA LEU A 94 -5.11 20.31 1.61
C LEU A 94 -6.10 19.31 2.22
N VAL A 95 -5.64 18.12 2.59
CA VAL A 95 -6.49 17.09 3.20
C VAL A 95 -6.17 16.94 4.69
N ALA A 96 -7.20 16.76 5.52
CA ALA A 96 -7.04 16.50 6.94
C ALA A 96 -7.96 15.37 7.42
N LEU A 97 -7.45 14.52 8.30
CA LEU A 97 -8.25 13.56 9.04
C LEU A 97 -8.71 14.20 10.35
N LEU A 98 -10.02 14.25 10.55
CA LEU A 98 -10.67 14.78 11.75
C LEU A 98 -11.17 13.62 12.60
N SER A 99 -10.80 13.57 13.88
CA SER A 99 -11.28 12.55 14.83
C SER A 99 -12.27 13.16 15.82
N PHE A 100 -13.39 12.50 16.03
CA PHE A 100 -14.45 12.91 16.95
C PHE A 100 -14.62 11.91 18.10
N GLU A 101 -15.18 12.38 19.20
CA GLU A 101 -15.68 11.54 20.31
C GLU A 101 -17.17 11.81 20.52
N GLY A 102 -17.94 10.76 20.84
CA GLY A 102 -19.33 10.90 21.26
C GLY A 102 -19.43 11.54 22.65
N THR A 103 -20.40 12.42 22.86
CA THR A 103 -20.65 12.99 24.19
C THR A 103 -21.36 11.99 25.10
N PRO A 104 -21.30 12.14 26.45
CA PRO A 104 -21.92 11.19 27.38
C PRO A 104 -23.44 10.99 27.19
N SER A 105 -24.10 11.93 26.52
CA SER A 105 -25.52 11.89 26.16
C SER A 105 -25.80 11.19 24.82
N SER A 106 -24.78 10.72 24.12
CA SER A 106 -24.85 10.16 22.77
C SER A 106 -24.17 8.79 22.71
N SER A 107 -24.92 7.77 22.30
CA SER A 107 -24.38 6.44 21.97
C SER A 107 -23.90 6.35 20.51
N VAL A 108 -23.57 7.48 19.88
CA VAL A 108 -23.15 7.52 18.48
C VAL A 108 -21.77 6.90 18.37
N SER A 109 -21.72 5.70 17.77
CA SER A 109 -20.47 5.01 17.44
C SER A 109 -19.95 5.39 16.05
N ASN A 110 -20.85 5.81 15.14
CA ASN A 110 -20.52 6.10 13.74
C ASN A 110 -21.16 7.42 13.24
N LEU A 111 -20.46 8.13 12.36
CA LEU A 111 -20.95 9.29 11.61
C LEU A 111 -21.93 8.85 10.51
N ASP A 112 -23.19 9.26 10.59
CA ASP A 112 -24.15 9.10 9.50
C ASP A 112 -24.11 10.29 8.51
N GLU A 113 -24.76 10.17 7.36
CA GLU A 113 -24.78 11.25 6.35
C GLU A 113 -25.36 12.58 6.87
N ALA A 114 -26.27 12.53 7.85
CA ALA A 114 -26.86 13.74 8.42
C ALA A 114 -25.84 14.45 9.34
N ALA A 115 -25.10 13.69 10.14
CA ALA A 115 -24.02 14.16 10.98
C ALA A 115 -22.88 14.71 10.13
N ILE A 116 -22.48 14.01 9.06
CA ILE A 116 -21.43 14.46 8.13
C ILE A 116 -21.81 15.80 7.50
N ARG A 117 -23.06 15.98 7.04
CA ARG A 117 -23.53 17.26 6.50
C ARG A 117 -23.46 18.38 7.53
N LYS A 118 -23.98 18.15 8.75
CA LYS A 118 -23.93 19.15 9.83
C LYS A 118 -22.52 19.51 10.26
N VAL A 119 -21.64 18.51 10.38
CA VAL A 119 -20.22 18.68 10.68
C VAL A 119 -19.55 19.50 9.59
N THR A 120 -19.75 19.14 8.32
CA THR A 120 -19.19 19.86 7.17
C THR A 120 -19.63 21.32 7.15
N GLU A 121 -20.93 21.59 7.32
CA GLU A 121 -21.47 22.95 7.36
C GLU A 121 -20.91 23.78 8.53
N ALA A 122 -20.81 23.18 9.73
CA ALA A 122 -20.29 23.84 10.91
C ALA A 122 -18.80 24.17 10.75
N LEU A 123 -18.01 23.21 10.26
CA LEU A 123 -16.58 23.39 10.04
C LEU A 123 -16.30 24.38 8.90
N SER A 124 -17.09 24.36 7.81
CA SER A 124 -17.00 25.32 6.72
C SER A 124 -17.19 26.77 7.19
N LYS A 125 -18.15 27.00 8.10
CA LYS A 125 -18.36 28.32 8.73
C LYS A 125 -17.18 28.76 9.60
N LYS A 126 -16.51 27.83 10.28
CA LYS A 126 -15.37 28.11 11.17
C LYS A 126 -14.06 28.30 10.40
N SER A 127 -13.85 27.53 9.33
CA SER A 127 -12.69 27.63 8.46
C SER A 127 -12.79 28.82 7.50
N GLY A 128 -14.00 29.29 7.19
CA GLY A 128 -14.24 30.24 6.10
C GLY A 128 -14.07 29.60 4.72
N ASP A 129 -13.96 28.27 4.65
CA ASP A 129 -13.82 27.51 3.42
C ASP A 129 -15.18 27.01 2.95
N ALA A 130 -15.77 27.74 1.99
CA ALA A 130 -17.06 27.39 1.40
C ALA A 130 -17.02 26.14 0.50
N LYS A 131 -15.82 25.61 0.21
CA LYS A 131 -15.59 24.42 -0.62
C LYS A 131 -15.02 23.26 0.20
N LEU A 132 -15.28 23.25 1.51
CA LEU A 132 -14.90 22.15 2.38
C LEU A 132 -15.68 20.89 2.00
N GLU A 133 -14.97 19.84 1.61
CA GLU A 133 -15.55 18.63 1.02
C GLU A 133 -15.23 17.39 1.89
N PRO A 134 -16.25 16.65 2.36
CA PRO A 134 -16.04 15.37 3.02
C PRO A 134 -15.71 14.30 1.98
N LEU A 135 -14.54 13.67 2.13
CA LEU A 135 -14.07 12.62 1.23
C LEU A 135 -14.46 11.22 1.69
N ARG A 136 -14.28 10.91 2.98
CA ARG A 136 -14.51 9.59 3.58
C ARG A 136 -14.86 9.70 5.06
N CYS A 137 -15.67 8.77 5.57
CA CYS A 137 -15.94 8.61 7.00
C CYS A 137 -15.72 7.16 7.44
N SER A 138 -15.32 6.98 8.69
CA SER A 138 -15.13 5.67 9.32
C SER A 138 -15.32 5.83 10.82
N GLY A 139 -16.30 5.16 11.42
CA GLY A 139 -16.67 5.43 12.80
C GLY A 139 -16.87 6.91 13.09
N LEU A 140 -16.08 7.46 14.01
CA LEU A 140 -16.06 8.87 14.37
C LEU A 140 -14.93 9.66 13.70
N GLN A 141 -14.38 9.17 12.59
CA GLN A 141 -13.34 9.85 11.82
C GLN A 141 -13.90 10.34 10.49
N LEU A 142 -13.49 11.54 10.09
CA LEU A 142 -13.91 12.20 8.85
C LEU A 142 -12.69 12.76 8.11
N LEU A 143 -12.44 12.27 6.91
CA LEU A 143 -11.43 12.78 6.01
C LEU A 143 -12.02 13.95 5.22
N MET A 144 -11.39 15.12 5.35
CA MET A 144 -11.88 16.38 4.79
C MET A 144 -10.87 16.99 3.86
N LYS A 145 -11.35 17.52 2.73
CA LYS A 145 -10.58 18.29 1.75
C LYS A 145 -10.90 19.77 1.88
N PHE A 146 -9.84 20.56 1.98
CA PHE A 146 -9.86 22.02 2.06
C PHE A 146 -9.43 22.59 0.71
N ALA A 147 -10.12 23.62 0.26
CA ALA A 147 -9.80 24.31 -0.99
C ALA A 147 -8.64 25.31 -0.84
N SER A 148 -8.19 25.58 0.38
CA SER A 148 -7.02 26.44 0.61
C SER A 148 -6.32 26.15 1.95
N SER A 149 -5.03 26.50 2.02
CA SER A 149 -4.28 26.49 3.27
C SER A 149 -4.83 27.48 4.30
N ALA A 150 -5.40 28.60 3.85
CA ALA A 150 -6.00 29.60 4.72
C ALA A 150 -7.21 29.03 5.49
N GLY A 151 -8.05 28.24 4.82
CA GLY A 151 -9.18 27.55 5.46
C GLY A 151 -8.73 26.55 6.52
N TYR A 152 -7.70 25.75 6.21
CA TYR A 152 -7.11 24.82 7.17
C TYR A 152 -6.49 25.54 8.39
N GLU A 153 -5.76 26.62 8.16
CA GLU A 153 -5.17 27.43 9.24
C GLU A 153 -6.23 28.07 10.13
N ALA A 154 -7.31 28.60 9.55
CA ALA A 154 -8.42 29.20 10.28
C ALA A 154 -9.14 28.15 11.13
N LEU A 155 -9.37 26.94 10.60
CA LEU A 155 -9.97 25.85 11.35
C LEU A 155 -9.09 25.42 12.52
N GLY A 156 -7.78 25.23 12.28
CA GLY A 156 -6.83 24.85 13.31
C GLY A 156 -6.71 25.88 14.42
N LYS A 157 -6.74 27.19 14.10
CA LYS A 157 -6.82 28.25 15.12
C LYS A 157 -8.12 28.17 15.92
N CYS A 158 -9.26 27.98 15.25
CA CYS A 158 -10.54 27.81 15.95
C CYS A 158 -10.53 26.59 16.90
N PHE A 159 -9.88 25.50 16.48
CA PHE A 159 -9.71 24.30 17.29
C PHE A 159 -8.83 24.57 18.52
N LEU A 160 -7.64 25.15 18.33
CA LEU A 160 -6.70 25.48 19.41
C LEU A 160 -7.27 26.50 20.40
N ASP A 161 -8.08 27.44 19.92
CA ASP A 161 -8.77 28.43 20.75
C ASP A 161 -9.99 27.84 21.49
N GLY A 162 -10.33 26.57 21.26
CA GLY A 162 -11.51 25.92 21.86
C GLY A 162 -12.85 26.48 21.36
N LYS A 163 -12.87 27.09 20.17
CA LYS A 163 -14.07 27.69 19.54
C LYS A 163 -14.88 26.69 18.71
N ILE A 164 -14.39 25.47 18.57
CA ILE A 164 -15.12 24.34 18.01
C ILE A 164 -15.74 23.60 19.18
N GLU A 165 -16.99 23.95 19.46
CA GLU A 165 -17.81 23.29 20.48
C GLU A 165 -18.34 21.95 19.96
N GLU A 166 -19.29 21.37 20.69
CA GLU A 166 -20.02 20.17 20.28
C GLU A 166 -20.81 20.43 18.98
N ILE A 167 -20.59 19.58 17.97
CA ILE A 167 -21.32 19.59 16.71
C ILE A 167 -22.10 18.28 16.63
N SER A 168 -23.43 18.35 16.71
CA SER A 168 -24.30 17.17 16.60
C SER A 168 -23.96 16.05 17.60
N HIS A 169 -23.72 16.38 18.87
CA HIS A 169 -23.33 15.42 19.91
C HIS A 169 -21.96 14.77 19.73
N LEU A 170 -21.12 15.40 18.89
CA LEU A 170 -19.76 15.00 18.64
C LEU A 170 -18.82 16.13 19.01
N LYS A 171 -17.73 15.78 19.68
CA LYS A 171 -16.66 16.71 19.99
C LYS A 171 -15.46 16.38 19.13
N LEU A 172 -14.96 17.38 18.41
CA LEU A 172 -13.72 17.26 17.65
C LEU A 172 -12.55 17.16 18.65
N ILE A 173 -11.78 16.09 18.57
CA ILE A 173 -10.64 15.83 19.48
C ILE A 173 -9.30 15.94 18.78
N GLU A 174 -9.26 15.80 17.45
CA GLU A 174 -8.01 15.79 16.70
C GLU A 174 -8.18 16.27 15.26
N ILE A 175 -7.18 17.01 14.77
CA ILE A 175 -7.02 17.39 13.37
C ILE A 175 -5.61 16.95 12.93
N GLN A 176 -5.51 16.00 12.01
CA GLN A 176 -4.23 15.57 11.43
C GLN A 176 -4.15 15.99 9.97
N ALA A 177 -3.12 16.75 9.57
CA ALA A 177 -2.83 16.96 8.16
C ALA A 177 -2.37 15.65 7.52
N VAL A 178 -3.02 15.24 6.43
CA VAL A 178 -2.72 14.00 5.73
C VAL A 178 -2.45 14.30 4.26
N SER A 179 -1.50 13.57 3.68
CA SER A 179 -1.35 13.50 2.22
C SER A 179 -2.06 12.26 1.73
N LEU A 180 -2.93 12.43 0.73
CA LEU A 180 -3.45 11.28 -0.02
C LEU A 180 -2.30 10.68 -0.82
N ILE A 181 -1.96 9.42 -0.58
CA ILE A 181 -1.11 8.65 -1.49
C ILE A 181 -2.03 8.02 -2.51
N ILE A 182 -1.72 8.20 -3.79
CA ILE A 182 -2.35 7.38 -4.82
C ILE A 182 -1.57 6.06 -4.86
N PRO A 183 -2.18 4.91 -4.49
CA PRO A 183 -1.46 3.65 -4.59
C PRO A 183 -1.12 3.38 -6.06
N PRO A 184 -0.01 2.68 -6.33
CA PRO A 184 0.41 2.42 -7.69
C PRO A 184 -0.63 1.53 -8.39
N PRO A 185 -0.72 1.59 -9.73
CA PRO A 185 -1.72 0.85 -10.49
C PRO A 185 -1.67 -0.66 -10.25
N CYS A 186 -0.53 -1.18 -9.79
CA CYS A 186 -0.42 -2.52 -9.23
C CYS A 186 0.54 -2.55 -8.03
N TYR A 187 0.18 -3.30 -6.99
CA TYR A 187 1.05 -3.64 -5.85
C TYR A 187 0.67 -5.00 -5.26
N ILE A 188 1.51 -5.53 -4.37
CA ILE A 188 1.24 -6.75 -3.61
C ILE A 188 0.85 -6.39 -2.17
N GLU A 189 -0.23 -7.00 -1.68
CA GLU A 189 -0.61 -6.97 -0.27
C GLU A 189 -0.32 -8.33 0.38
N ILE A 190 0.43 -8.35 1.48
CA ILE A 190 0.70 -9.55 2.29
C ILE A 190 -0.05 -9.42 3.62
N ALA A 191 -1.04 -10.28 3.82
CA ALA A 191 -1.73 -10.41 5.09
C ALA A 191 -0.91 -11.28 6.06
N VAL A 192 -0.81 -10.85 7.32
CA VAL A 192 -0.11 -11.55 8.39
C VAL A 192 -0.92 -11.54 9.67
N PRO A 193 -0.79 -12.55 10.55
CA PRO A 193 -1.46 -12.54 11.84
C PRO A 193 -1.16 -11.27 12.66
N ALA A 194 -2.13 -10.86 13.49
CA ALA A 194 -1.97 -9.69 14.36
C ALA A 194 -0.73 -9.84 15.27
N GLY A 195 0.18 -8.88 15.21
CA GLY A 195 1.41 -8.85 16.00
C GLY A 195 2.66 -9.37 15.26
N GLU A 196 2.50 -9.96 14.08
CA GLU A 196 3.63 -10.48 13.27
C GLU A 196 4.07 -9.51 12.16
N GLY A 197 3.27 -8.50 11.84
CA GLY A 197 3.52 -7.60 10.72
C GLY A 197 4.69 -6.65 10.90
N VAL A 198 5.02 -6.28 12.14
CA VAL A 198 6.24 -5.50 12.42
C VAL A 198 7.49 -6.31 12.07
N SER A 199 7.55 -7.58 12.49
CA SER A 199 8.68 -8.46 12.21
C SER A 199 8.86 -8.68 10.71
N LEU A 200 7.77 -9.03 9.99
CA LEU A 200 7.84 -9.19 8.54
C LEU A 200 8.23 -7.88 7.85
N LYS A 201 7.69 -6.75 8.31
CA LYS A 201 8.05 -5.43 7.78
C LYS A 201 9.54 -5.16 7.91
N GLU A 202 10.13 -5.44 9.08
CA GLU A 202 11.57 -5.26 9.30
C GLU A 202 12.39 -6.18 8.39
N THR A 203 12.01 -7.46 8.28
CA THR A 203 12.65 -8.41 7.36
C THR A 203 12.60 -7.91 5.93
N LEU A 204 11.42 -7.58 5.40
CA LEU A 204 11.29 -7.13 4.00
C LEU A 204 11.94 -5.76 3.77
N SER A 205 11.86 -4.86 4.76
CA SER A 205 12.52 -3.56 4.68
C SER A 205 14.04 -3.71 4.66
N SER A 206 14.64 -4.75 5.26
CA SER A 206 16.10 -4.96 5.20
C SER A 206 16.66 -5.04 3.78
N LEU A 207 15.86 -5.47 2.80
CA LEU A 207 16.24 -5.45 1.38
C LEU A 207 16.26 -4.04 0.78
N LEU A 208 15.54 -3.11 1.40
CA LEU A 208 15.23 -1.76 0.93
C LEU A 208 15.87 -0.66 1.80
N ILE A 209 16.39 -1.00 2.99
CA ILE A 209 16.73 -0.09 4.10
C ILE A 209 17.86 0.89 3.77
N SER A 210 18.53 0.76 2.62
CA SER A 210 19.55 1.71 2.17
C SER A 210 19.00 2.89 1.36
N HIS A 211 17.68 3.00 1.14
CA HIS A 211 17.13 3.87 0.09
C HIS A 211 16.02 4.81 0.62
N ARG A 212 16.15 6.11 0.32
CA ARG A 212 15.37 7.25 0.89
C ARG A 212 13.86 7.30 0.57
N SER A 213 13.22 6.19 0.23
CA SER A 213 11.87 6.23 -0.36
C SER A 213 10.90 5.26 0.32
N THR A 214 9.64 5.68 0.45
CA THR A 214 8.51 4.76 0.61
C THR A 214 8.50 3.81 -0.59
N PHE A 215 8.34 2.50 -0.35
CA PHE A 215 8.21 1.48 -1.38
C PHE A 215 6.74 1.06 -1.54
N PRO A 216 6.01 1.64 -2.51
CA PRO A 216 4.55 1.56 -2.55
C PRO A 216 4.02 0.30 -3.25
N PHE A 217 4.92 -0.52 -3.82
CA PHE A 217 4.55 -1.74 -4.56
C PHE A 217 4.35 -2.95 -3.64
N LEU A 218 4.53 -2.77 -2.33
CA LEU A 218 4.34 -3.79 -1.33
C LEU A 218 3.70 -3.20 -0.06
N CYS A 219 2.69 -3.89 0.45
CA CYS A 219 1.96 -3.53 1.65
C CYS A 219 1.83 -4.75 2.56
N ILE A 220 1.97 -4.56 3.87
CA ILE A 220 1.73 -5.60 4.87
C ILE A 220 0.43 -5.25 5.61
N ARG A 221 -0.49 -6.20 5.72
CA ARG A 221 -1.77 -6.03 6.43
C ARG A 221 -1.87 -6.94 7.64
N GLU A 222 -2.18 -6.39 8.80
CA GLU A 222 -2.48 -7.08 10.05
C GLU A 222 -3.99 -7.02 10.34
N PRO A 223 -4.77 -8.08 10.05
CA PRO A 223 -6.18 -8.09 10.32
C PRO A 223 -6.48 -8.27 11.81
N GLU A 224 -7.51 -7.56 12.31
CA GLU A 224 -7.88 -7.56 13.74
C GLU A 224 -8.48 -8.90 14.24
N HIS A 225 -8.87 -9.79 13.34
CA HIS A 225 -9.48 -11.07 13.68
C HIS A 225 -8.65 -12.29 13.22
N LYS A 226 -8.43 -13.23 14.15
CA LYS A 226 -7.84 -14.54 13.85
C LYS A 226 -8.67 -15.26 12.79
N PHE A 227 -8.01 -15.76 11.74
CA PHE A 227 -8.60 -16.53 10.65
C PHE A 227 -9.55 -17.62 11.17
N THR A 228 -10.85 -17.37 11.15
CA THR A 228 -11.89 -18.38 11.36
C THR A 228 -12.42 -18.83 10.01
N ASN A 229 -12.58 -20.14 9.82
CA ASN A 229 -13.04 -20.75 8.58
C ASN A 229 -14.34 -20.09 8.10
N GLY A 230 -14.29 -19.41 6.96
CA GLY A 230 -15.45 -18.70 6.41
C GLY A 230 -15.35 -17.17 6.50
N ALA A 231 -14.33 -16.64 7.15
CA ALA A 231 -13.87 -15.26 7.02
C ALA A 231 -12.81 -15.17 5.89
N SER A 232 -13.02 -14.37 4.83
CA SER A 232 -12.20 -14.20 3.61
C SER A 232 -10.92 -13.49 4.06
N PRO A 233 -10.18 -12.83 3.17
CA PRO A 233 -9.51 -11.58 3.55
C PRO A 233 -10.49 -10.48 4.06
N THR A 234 -11.64 -10.87 4.67
CA THR A 234 -12.98 -10.32 4.99
C THR A 234 -14.15 -11.14 4.35
N ASN A 235 -14.65 -12.17 5.06
CA ASN A 235 -15.81 -13.11 4.83
C ASN A 235 -15.96 -14.18 3.67
N SER A 236 -15.16 -15.26 3.51
CA SER A 236 -15.39 -16.48 2.71
C SER A 236 -14.29 -17.56 2.94
N PRO A 237 -14.60 -18.86 2.70
CA PRO A 237 -13.90 -19.98 3.31
C PRO A 237 -12.54 -20.29 2.69
N ALA A 238 -11.61 -20.74 3.53
CA ALA A 238 -10.37 -21.35 3.13
C ALA A 238 -10.65 -22.41 2.04
N SER A 239 -10.11 -22.19 0.86
CA SER A 239 -10.12 -23.19 -0.21
C SER A 239 -9.34 -24.39 0.33
N LYS A 240 -10.02 -25.52 0.58
CA LYS A 240 -9.38 -26.80 0.89
C LYS A 240 -8.61 -27.28 -0.35
N THR A 241 -7.43 -26.71 -0.59
CA THR A 241 -6.45 -27.39 -1.45
C THR A 241 -5.94 -28.60 -0.67
N ARG A 242 -6.12 -29.79 -1.26
CA ARG A 242 -5.50 -31.03 -0.81
C ARG A 242 -4.03 -30.75 -0.47
N ARG A 243 -3.53 -31.32 0.63
CA ARG A 243 -2.08 -31.48 0.85
C ARG A 243 -1.49 -32.02 -0.45
N MET A 244 -0.70 -31.21 -1.14
CA MET A 244 0.09 -31.68 -2.26
C MET A 244 1.30 -32.43 -1.70
N ASP A 245 1.64 -33.54 -2.35
CA ASP A 245 2.74 -34.41 -1.98
C ASP A 245 4.06 -33.63 -1.92
N ASN A 246 4.79 -33.81 -0.82
CA ASN A 246 6.08 -33.18 -0.50
C ASN A 246 7.26 -33.65 -1.39
N GLY A 247 7.05 -33.79 -2.70
CA GLY A 247 8.04 -34.40 -3.61
C GLY A 247 8.65 -33.46 -4.66
N SER A 248 7.96 -32.38 -5.04
CA SER A 248 8.45 -31.42 -6.05
C SER A 248 8.56 -30.03 -5.44
N ALA A 249 9.74 -29.41 -5.54
CA ALA A 249 9.94 -28.02 -5.13
C ALA A 249 8.98 -27.12 -5.93
N THR A 250 7.94 -26.59 -5.28
CA THR A 250 6.98 -25.68 -5.89
C THR A 250 7.27 -24.24 -5.45
N SER A 251 7.32 -23.31 -6.39
CA SER A 251 7.53 -21.89 -6.10
C SER A 251 6.20 -21.19 -5.77
N PRO A 252 6.17 -20.14 -4.93
CA PRO A 252 5.03 -19.23 -4.86
C PRO A 252 4.68 -18.69 -6.25
N ALA A 253 3.39 -18.58 -6.58
CA ALA A 253 2.95 -18.11 -7.90
C ALA A 253 3.14 -16.61 -8.13
N LEU A 254 3.39 -15.83 -7.07
CA LEU A 254 3.55 -14.38 -7.11
C LEU A 254 4.96 -13.98 -6.70
N GLY A 255 5.47 -12.90 -7.29
CA GLY A 255 6.74 -12.33 -6.86
C GLY A 255 6.95 -10.86 -7.17
N VAL A 256 8.02 -10.29 -6.60
CA VAL A 256 8.50 -8.93 -6.84
C VAL A 256 9.98 -8.98 -7.18
N MET A 257 10.35 -8.42 -8.32
CA MET A 257 11.73 -8.28 -8.76
C MET A 257 12.14 -6.81 -8.76
N LEU A 258 13.25 -6.50 -8.09
CA LEU A 258 13.93 -5.21 -8.15
C LEU A 258 14.95 -5.25 -9.28
N MET A 259 14.83 -4.35 -10.25
CA MET A 259 15.69 -4.27 -11.42
C MET A 259 16.65 -3.08 -11.27
N PHE A 260 17.93 -3.38 -11.05
CA PHE A 260 18.99 -2.39 -10.85
C PHE A 260 19.77 -2.19 -12.15
N THR A 261 20.04 -0.95 -12.52
CA THR A 261 20.93 -0.66 -13.65
C THR A 261 22.40 -0.88 -13.29
N GLN A 262 23.26 -0.83 -14.31
CA GLN A 262 24.72 -0.88 -14.11
C GLN A 262 25.23 0.22 -13.18
N ARG A 263 24.56 1.39 -13.14
CA ARG A 263 24.93 2.53 -12.29
C ARG A 263 24.54 2.34 -10.81
N ALA A 264 23.64 1.39 -10.53
CA ALA A 264 23.17 1.04 -9.19
C ALA A 264 23.72 -0.33 -8.72
N GLN A 265 24.90 -0.71 -9.22
CA GLN A 265 25.47 -2.03 -8.95
C GLN A 265 25.74 -2.24 -7.46
N LYS A 266 26.28 -1.26 -6.73
CA LYS A 266 26.53 -1.38 -5.29
C LYS A 266 25.23 -1.59 -4.52
N ASN A 267 24.15 -0.91 -4.92
CA ASN A 267 22.84 -1.10 -4.31
C ASN A 267 22.34 -2.53 -4.52
N SER A 268 22.44 -3.05 -5.75
CA SER A 268 22.07 -4.43 -6.07
C SER A 268 22.90 -5.47 -5.27
N GLU A 269 24.19 -5.20 -5.07
CA GLU A 269 25.08 -6.04 -4.27
C GLU A 269 24.72 -5.98 -2.78
N SER A 270 24.35 -4.80 -2.26
CA SER A 270 23.85 -4.62 -0.89
C SER A 270 22.62 -5.51 -0.65
N CYS A 271 21.61 -5.46 -1.53
CA CYS A 271 20.41 -6.30 -1.40
C CYS A 271 20.75 -7.79 -1.39
N VAL A 272 21.62 -8.24 -2.30
CA VAL A 272 22.02 -9.66 -2.37
C VAL A 272 22.84 -10.08 -1.14
N ASN A 273 23.66 -9.18 -0.59
CA ASN A 273 24.45 -9.44 0.61
C ASN A 273 23.58 -9.56 1.86
N VAL A 274 22.46 -8.81 1.96
CA VAL A 274 21.47 -8.97 3.04
C VAL A 274 20.88 -10.38 3.03
N VAL A 275 20.47 -10.88 1.85
CA VAL A 275 19.92 -12.24 1.69
C VAL A 275 20.96 -13.30 2.05
N LYS A 276 22.19 -13.17 1.54
CA LYS A 276 23.28 -14.12 1.83
C LYS A 276 23.76 -14.08 3.29
N GLY A 277 23.73 -12.90 3.90
CA GLY A 277 24.17 -12.65 5.27
C GLY A 277 23.17 -13.09 6.34
N SER A 278 21.88 -13.19 6.00
CA SER A 278 20.82 -13.65 6.91
C SER A 278 20.08 -14.88 6.40
N SER A 279 20.76 -16.03 6.41
CA SER A 279 20.15 -17.33 6.07
C SER A 279 19.05 -17.79 7.04
N ARG A 280 18.88 -17.10 8.18
CA ARG A 280 17.77 -17.32 9.11
C ARG A 280 16.46 -16.70 8.63
N ASP A 281 16.55 -15.56 7.96
CA ASP A 281 15.39 -14.77 7.54
C ASP A 281 15.08 -14.97 6.05
N TRP A 282 16.07 -15.36 5.26
CA TRP A 282 15.97 -15.53 3.82
C TRP A 282 16.35 -16.93 3.36
N GLU A 283 15.54 -17.49 2.46
CA GLU A 283 15.81 -18.74 1.74
C GLU A 283 15.98 -18.44 0.25
N GLN A 284 17.09 -18.88 -0.34
CA GLN A 284 17.30 -18.75 -1.78
C GLN A 284 16.39 -19.74 -2.52
N VAL A 285 15.69 -19.25 -3.55
CA VAL A 285 14.81 -20.05 -4.39
C VAL A 285 15.56 -20.38 -5.68
N ASN A 286 15.70 -21.67 -5.98
CA ASN A 286 16.31 -22.10 -7.23
C ASN A 286 15.27 -22.04 -8.35
N MET A 287 15.48 -21.13 -9.30
CA MET A 287 14.70 -21.05 -10.53
C MET A 287 15.34 -21.87 -11.65
N PRO A 288 14.55 -22.48 -12.56
CA PRO A 288 15.09 -23.11 -13.76
C PRO A 288 15.99 -22.15 -14.56
N GLN A 289 17.11 -22.64 -15.08
CA GLN A 289 18.07 -21.83 -15.85
C GLN A 289 17.46 -21.18 -17.11
N ALA A 290 16.41 -21.76 -17.68
CA ALA A 290 15.68 -21.16 -18.80
C ALA A 290 14.91 -19.88 -18.38
N ILE A 291 14.58 -19.74 -17.10
CA ILE A 291 13.82 -18.61 -16.56
C ILE A 291 14.76 -17.58 -15.93
N SER A 292 15.76 -18.06 -15.18
CA SER A 292 16.71 -17.22 -14.47
C SER A 292 17.86 -16.82 -15.37
N GLU A 293 18.09 -15.51 -15.50
CA GLU A 293 19.33 -14.98 -16.07
C GLU A 293 20.47 -15.04 -15.03
N GLU A 294 21.73 -14.99 -15.46
CA GLU A 294 22.92 -15.09 -14.57
C GLU A 294 23.01 -13.93 -13.57
N ASP A 295 22.40 -12.79 -13.90
CA ASP A 295 22.33 -11.57 -13.13
C ASP A 295 21.13 -11.54 -12.15
N GLU A 296 20.32 -12.60 -12.10
CA GLU A 296 19.12 -12.71 -11.27
C GLU A 296 19.33 -13.60 -10.05
N VAL A 297 18.86 -13.13 -8.89
CA VAL A 297 18.88 -13.89 -7.63
C VAL A 297 17.48 -13.90 -7.04
N TYR A 298 16.91 -15.09 -6.86
CA TYR A 298 15.56 -15.29 -6.31
C TYR A 298 15.63 -15.79 -4.86
N PHE A 299 14.73 -15.31 -4.02
CA PHE A 299 14.69 -15.62 -2.59
C PHE A 299 13.29 -15.42 -2.02
N LYS A 300 13.02 -15.95 -0.84
CA LYS A 300 11.76 -15.77 -0.09
C LYS A 300 12.06 -15.62 1.40
N ALA A 301 11.14 -15.01 2.14
CA ALA A 301 11.27 -14.92 3.59
C ALA A 301 11.06 -16.31 4.23
N SER A 302 12.00 -16.77 5.04
CA SER A 302 12.02 -18.15 5.59
C SER A 302 10.82 -18.46 6.49
N ASN A 303 10.30 -17.45 7.20
CA ASN A 303 9.22 -17.60 8.18
C ASN A 303 7.85 -17.15 7.64
N ASN A 304 7.71 -16.97 6.32
CA ASN A 304 6.46 -16.54 5.71
C ASN A 304 6.20 -17.30 4.40
N ASP A 305 5.03 -17.91 4.28
CA ASP A 305 4.54 -18.46 3.01
C ASP A 305 4.07 -17.31 2.09
N GLY A 306 4.98 -16.40 1.75
CA GLY A 306 4.72 -15.17 0.99
C GLY A 306 5.17 -15.23 -0.48
N PRO A 307 5.18 -14.08 -1.18
CA PRO A 307 5.67 -14.00 -2.55
C PRO A 307 7.18 -14.24 -2.64
N VAL A 308 7.65 -14.62 -3.83
CA VAL A 308 9.09 -14.66 -4.14
C VAL A 308 9.59 -13.24 -4.37
N PHE A 309 10.79 -12.95 -3.88
CA PHE A 309 11.51 -11.73 -4.17
C PHE A 309 12.69 -12.04 -5.08
N ALA A 310 13.05 -11.09 -5.94
CA ALA A 310 14.21 -11.23 -6.80
C ALA A 310 14.97 -9.91 -6.94
N VAL A 311 16.27 -10.02 -7.18
CA VAL A 311 17.14 -8.91 -7.57
C VAL A 311 17.70 -9.24 -8.94
N LYS A 312 17.42 -8.38 -9.92
CA LYS A 312 18.06 -8.38 -11.24
C LYS A 312 19.13 -7.31 -11.26
N LYS A 313 20.38 -7.73 -11.42
CA LYS A 313 21.52 -6.82 -11.59
C LYS A 313 21.62 -6.41 -13.06
N LEU A 314 22.32 -5.31 -13.36
CA LEU A 314 22.67 -4.94 -14.74
C LEU A 314 21.48 -4.82 -15.70
N SER A 315 20.28 -4.54 -15.19
CA SER A 315 19.09 -4.32 -16.00
C SER A 315 19.31 -3.13 -16.93
N PRO A 316 18.85 -3.19 -18.20
CA PRO A 316 18.93 -2.04 -19.11
C PRO A 316 18.08 -0.85 -18.65
N CYS A 317 17.10 -1.09 -17.78
CA CYS A 317 16.23 -0.06 -17.21
C CYS A 317 15.97 -0.33 -15.72
N PRO A 318 15.92 0.73 -14.88
CA PRO A 318 15.57 0.59 -13.47
C PRO A 318 14.07 0.34 -13.31
N GLY A 319 13.66 -0.45 -12.33
CA GLY A 319 12.25 -0.56 -11.98
C GLY A 319 11.86 -1.75 -11.14
N VAL A 320 10.56 -1.86 -10.90
CA VAL A 320 9.93 -2.96 -10.16
C VAL A 320 9.12 -3.80 -11.14
N ARG A 321 9.34 -5.11 -11.08
CA ARG A 321 8.60 -6.08 -11.87
C ARG A 321 7.80 -6.99 -10.94
N ILE A 322 6.49 -6.97 -11.05
CA ILE A 322 5.60 -7.91 -10.38
C ILE A 322 5.50 -9.17 -11.25
N LEU A 323 5.82 -10.32 -10.68
CA LEU A 323 5.90 -11.62 -11.36
C LEU A 323 4.67 -12.46 -11.07
N ILE A 324 4.15 -13.12 -12.10
CA ILE A 324 3.13 -14.18 -11.97
C ILE A 324 3.61 -15.42 -12.72
N PHE A 325 3.81 -16.52 -12.01
CA PHE A 325 4.17 -17.79 -12.59
C PHE A 325 2.91 -18.58 -12.98
N VAL A 326 2.77 -18.86 -14.27
CA VAL A 326 1.58 -19.41 -14.90
C VAL A 326 1.76 -20.90 -15.17
N ASN A 327 0.93 -21.73 -14.52
CA ASN A 327 0.88 -23.18 -14.77
C ASN A 327 -0.29 -23.60 -15.66
N LYS A 328 -1.33 -22.76 -15.77
CA LYS A 328 -2.49 -23.00 -16.64
C LYS A 328 -2.28 -22.40 -18.03
N ASP A 329 -3.37 -22.27 -18.78
CA ASP A 329 -3.37 -21.67 -20.10
C ASP A 329 -2.91 -20.21 -20.04
N MET A 330 -1.79 -19.93 -20.70
CA MET A 330 -1.19 -18.60 -20.78
C MET A 330 -2.14 -17.58 -21.38
N ASP A 331 -2.93 -17.97 -22.39
CA ASP A 331 -3.82 -17.07 -23.11
C ASP A 331 -5.04 -16.70 -22.24
N GLU A 332 -5.50 -17.62 -21.39
CA GLU A 332 -6.56 -17.36 -20.41
C GLU A 332 -6.10 -16.34 -19.35
N VAL A 333 -4.90 -16.53 -18.82
CA VAL A 333 -4.30 -15.64 -17.81
C VAL A 333 -3.98 -14.27 -18.43
N GLU A 334 -3.44 -14.24 -19.64
CA GLU A 334 -3.19 -13.02 -20.38
C GLU A 334 -4.46 -12.20 -20.60
N LYS A 335 -5.55 -12.85 -21.03
CA LYS A 335 -6.84 -12.18 -21.24
C LYS A 335 -7.36 -11.56 -19.95
N PHE A 336 -7.24 -12.28 -18.83
CA PHE A 336 -7.64 -11.79 -17.51
C PHE A 336 -6.87 -10.53 -17.10
N TYR A 337 -5.54 -10.52 -17.22
CA TYR A 337 -4.75 -9.34 -16.85
C TYR A 337 -4.84 -8.21 -17.86
N SER A 338 -5.08 -8.50 -19.15
CA SER A 338 -5.37 -7.48 -20.16
C SER A 338 -6.66 -6.74 -19.85
N LEU A 339 -7.68 -7.45 -19.35
CA LEU A 339 -8.93 -6.86 -18.89
C LEU A 339 -8.68 -5.92 -17.70
N ILE A 340 -8.01 -6.41 -16.65
CA ILE A 340 -7.78 -5.63 -15.42
C ILE A 340 -6.91 -4.40 -15.67
N THR A 341 -5.79 -4.58 -16.36
CA THR A 341 -4.81 -3.50 -16.60
C THR A 341 -5.27 -2.55 -17.71
N GLY A 342 -6.16 -3.00 -18.59
CA GLY A 342 -6.54 -2.29 -19.81
C GLY A 342 -5.40 -2.16 -20.83
N LYS A 343 -4.32 -2.94 -20.68
CA LYS A 343 -3.12 -2.88 -21.54
C LYS A 343 -2.95 -4.17 -22.34
N THR A 344 -2.36 -4.03 -23.53
CA THR A 344 -1.90 -5.16 -24.33
C THR A 344 -0.45 -5.50 -23.93
N PRO A 345 -0.13 -6.77 -23.66
CA PRO A 345 1.22 -7.14 -23.27
C PRO A 345 2.18 -7.20 -24.45
N LEU A 346 3.47 -7.00 -24.14
CA LEU A 346 4.57 -7.39 -25.01
C LEU A 346 4.81 -8.90 -24.84
N ALA A 347 4.60 -9.65 -25.91
CA ALA A 347 4.78 -11.10 -25.92
C ALA A 347 6.18 -11.49 -26.36
N TYR A 348 6.79 -12.43 -25.65
CA TYR A 348 8.08 -13.03 -26.00
C TYR A 348 8.02 -14.52 -25.74
N ASN A 349 8.32 -15.33 -26.75
CA ASN A 349 8.27 -16.79 -26.66
C ASN A 349 9.60 -17.35 -27.17
N LYS A 350 10.29 -18.14 -26.32
CA LYS A 350 11.42 -18.98 -26.74
C LYS A 350 10.92 -20.40 -26.87
N ILE A 351 10.53 -20.76 -28.09
CA ILE A 351 9.91 -22.06 -28.40
C ILE A 351 10.83 -23.22 -28.01
N GLU A 352 12.14 -23.09 -28.26
CA GLU A 352 13.13 -24.13 -27.97
C GLU A 352 13.32 -24.39 -26.47
N GLU A 353 13.17 -23.36 -25.64
CA GLU A 353 13.27 -23.44 -24.17
C GLU A 353 11.90 -23.69 -23.51
N GLY A 354 10.79 -23.71 -24.27
CA GLY A 354 9.43 -23.80 -23.74
C GLY A 354 9.03 -22.60 -22.86
N LEU A 355 9.75 -21.49 -22.97
CA LEU A 355 9.58 -20.30 -22.14
C LEU A 355 8.65 -19.28 -22.82
N SER A 356 7.65 -18.81 -22.09
CA SER A 356 6.73 -17.77 -22.56
C SER A 356 6.63 -16.63 -21.54
N TYR A 357 6.81 -15.40 -22.03
CA TYR A 357 6.63 -14.17 -21.27
C TYR A 357 5.50 -13.32 -21.87
N ARG A 358 4.73 -12.68 -20.99
CA ARG A 358 3.85 -11.56 -21.34
C ARG A 358 4.13 -10.41 -20.38
N LYS A 359 4.60 -9.29 -20.91
CA LYS A 359 4.99 -8.12 -20.11
C LYS A 359 4.00 -6.98 -20.32
N PHE A 360 3.30 -6.58 -19.27
CA PHE A 360 2.41 -5.44 -19.24
C PHE A 360 3.17 -4.23 -18.66
N PRO A 361 3.53 -3.22 -19.47
CA PRO A 361 4.17 -2.01 -18.97
C PRO A 361 3.12 -1.17 -18.23
N LEU A 362 3.12 -1.16 -16.89
CA LEU A 362 2.09 -0.47 -16.10
C LEU A 362 2.40 1.01 -15.90
N LEU A 363 3.65 1.33 -15.58
CA LEU A 363 4.24 2.68 -15.53
C LEU A 363 5.71 2.61 -16.00
N GLU A 364 6.39 3.74 -16.17
CA GLU A 364 7.79 3.81 -16.64
C GLU A 364 8.73 2.84 -15.88
N LYS A 365 8.56 2.75 -14.56
CA LYS A 365 9.37 1.89 -13.67
C LYS A 365 8.57 0.75 -13.03
N LEU A 366 7.37 0.44 -13.53
CA LEU A 366 6.54 -0.66 -13.01
C LEU A 366 6.02 -1.53 -14.14
N GLU A 367 6.28 -2.83 -14.06
CA GLU A 367 5.74 -3.80 -15.00
C GLU A 367 5.15 -5.03 -14.29
N LEU A 368 4.14 -5.62 -14.92
CA LEU A 368 3.63 -6.94 -14.57
C LEU A 368 4.12 -7.94 -15.62
N GLN A 369 4.74 -9.03 -15.20
CA GLN A 369 5.22 -10.08 -16.11
C GLN A 369 4.59 -11.43 -15.77
N LEU A 370 3.91 -12.01 -16.75
CA LEU A 370 3.48 -13.41 -16.72
C LEU A 370 4.63 -14.27 -17.24
N VAL A 371 4.92 -15.36 -16.54
CA VAL A 371 6.00 -16.30 -16.86
C VAL A 371 5.44 -17.71 -16.89
N SER A 372 5.55 -18.39 -18.04
CA SER A 372 5.20 -19.80 -18.15
C SER A 372 6.40 -20.61 -18.63
N HIS A 373 6.68 -21.70 -17.93
CA HIS A 373 7.73 -22.66 -18.28
C HIS A 373 7.37 -24.06 -17.75
N PRO A 374 7.50 -25.15 -18.55
CA PRO A 374 7.04 -26.48 -18.17
C PRO A 374 7.65 -27.06 -16.89
N SER A 375 8.91 -26.72 -16.60
CA SER A 375 9.62 -27.21 -15.42
C SER A 375 9.32 -26.42 -14.14
N LEU A 376 8.65 -25.27 -14.26
CA LEU A 376 8.25 -24.49 -13.11
C LEU A 376 6.85 -24.96 -12.67
N LYS A 377 6.75 -25.36 -11.40
CA LYS A 377 5.47 -25.59 -10.75
C LYS A 377 5.29 -24.53 -9.68
N SER A 378 4.23 -23.74 -9.81
CA SER A 378 3.91 -22.73 -8.81
C SER A 378 2.59 -23.02 -8.08
N HIS A 379 2.37 -22.34 -6.96
CA HIS A 379 1.14 -22.47 -6.18
C HIS A 379 0.63 -21.11 -5.70
N PRO A 380 -0.68 -20.90 -5.64
CA PRO A 380 -1.25 -19.67 -5.10
C PRO A 380 -0.86 -19.45 -3.64
N VAL A 381 -0.49 -18.21 -3.34
CA VAL A 381 -0.04 -17.79 -2.01
C VAL A 381 -1.25 -17.35 -1.18
N LYS A 382 -1.55 -18.09 -0.10
CA LYS A 382 -2.84 -17.95 0.61
C LYS A 382 -3.06 -16.60 1.28
N ASN A 383 -1.99 -15.98 1.75
CA ASN A 383 -2.02 -14.74 2.50
C ASN A 383 -1.61 -13.53 1.64
N THR A 384 -1.49 -13.69 0.33
CA THR A 384 -1.02 -12.63 -0.57
C THR A 384 -2.09 -12.33 -1.61
N ALA A 385 -2.27 -11.03 -1.91
CA ALA A 385 -3.16 -10.55 -2.95
C ALA A 385 -2.44 -9.60 -3.90
N LEU A 386 -2.78 -9.67 -5.18
CA LEU A 386 -2.43 -8.65 -6.16
C LEU A 386 -3.49 -7.55 -6.14
N CYS A 387 -3.07 -6.32 -5.92
CA CYS A 387 -3.98 -5.18 -5.88
C CYS A 387 -3.87 -4.38 -7.16
N PHE A 388 -4.99 -4.07 -7.82
CA PHE A 388 -5.04 -3.25 -9.03
C PHE A 388 -6.00 -2.10 -8.91
N MET A 389 -5.56 -0.93 -9.38
CA MET A 389 -6.45 0.20 -9.58
C MET A 389 -7.36 -0.07 -10.77
N MET A 390 -8.67 0.13 -10.61
CA MET A 390 -9.64 -0.01 -11.69
C MET A 390 -10.29 1.32 -12.05
N ASN A 391 -10.65 1.44 -13.33
CA ASN A 391 -11.34 2.61 -13.85
C ASN A 391 -12.86 2.43 -13.93
N ASP A 392 -13.33 1.19 -14.14
CA ASP A 392 -14.74 0.87 -14.36
C ASP A 392 -15.11 -0.49 -13.75
N VAL A 393 -15.76 -0.45 -12.59
CA VAL A 393 -16.29 -1.62 -11.88
C VAL A 393 -17.32 -2.37 -12.71
N ASN A 394 -18.19 -1.67 -13.45
CA ASN A 394 -19.30 -2.29 -14.16
C ASN A 394 -18.78 -3.18 -15.30
N ARG A 395 -17.73 -2.71 -15.97
CA ARG A 395 -17.01 -3.50 -16.96
C ARG A 395 -16.40 -4.76 -16.33
N MET A 396 -15.71 -4.63 -15.19
CA MET A 396 -15.12 -5.79 -14.50
C MET A 396 -16.18 -6.80 -14.06
N CYS A 397 -17.30 -6.32 -13.48
CA CYS A 397 -18.40 -7.17 -13.03
C CYS A 397 -19.07 -7.98 -14.16
N SER A 398 -19.02 -7.48 -15.40
CA SER A 398 -19.64 -8.15 -16.56
C SER A 398 -18.67 -9.05 -17.33
N GLU A 399 -17.38 -8.71 -17.38
CA GLU A 399 -16.40 -9.42 -18.21
C GLU A 399 -15.58 -10.48 -17.44
N ILE A 400 -15.47 -10.40 -16.10
CA ILE A 400 -14.67 -11.37 -15.32
C ILE A 400 -15.46 -12.66 -15.04
N PRO A 401 -15.00 -13.83 -15.57
CA PRO A 401 -15.62 -15.11 -15.28
C PRO A 401 -15.43 -15.51 -13.81
N GLY A 402 -16.45 -16.09 -13.18
CA GLY A 402 -16.44 -16.43 -11.75
C GLY A 402 -16.95 -15.31 -10.83
N GLY A 403 -17.21 -14.12 -11.38
CA GLY A 403 -17.87 -13.01 -10.70
C GLY A 403 -16.93 -12.15 -9.87
N VAL A 404 -17.30 -10.87 -9.76
CA VAL A 404 -16.60 -9.88 -8.93
C VAL A 404 -17.33 -9.74 -7.61
N ARG A 405 -16.62 -9.98 -6.51
CA ARG A 405 -17.20 -9.89 -5.18
C ARG A 405 -16.88 -8.54 -4.54
N ASN A 406 -17.90 -7.77 -4.18
CA ASN A 406 -17.68 -6.58 -3.35
C ASN A 406 -17.25 -7.01 -1.93
N ILE A 407 -16.12 -6.48 -1.46
CA ILE A 407 -15.54 -6.78 -0.13
C ILE A 407 -15.44 -5.55 0.77
N GLY A 408 -15.86 -4.38 0.27
CA GLY A 408 -15.75 -3.13 1.01
C GLY A 408 -15.97 -1.93 0.11
N GLU A 409 -16.04 -0.76 0.73
CA GLU A 409 -16.28 0.47 0.01
C GLU A 409 -15.12 0.76 -0.96
N GLY A 410 -15.41 0.77 -2.27
CA GLY A 410 -14.40 0.95 -3.31
C GLY A 410 -13.43 -0.23 -3.50
N HIS A 411 -13.71 -1.41 -2.93
CA HIS A 411 -12.85 -2.58 -3.04
C HIS A 411 -13.65 -3.83 -3.44
N TRP A 412 -13.09 -4.57 -4.40
CA TRP A 412 -13.67 -5.80 -4.93
C TRP A 412 -12.61 -6.89 -4.98
N GLN A 413 -13.04 -8.14 -4.84
CA GLN A 413 -12.19 -9.31 -4.87
C GLN A 413 -12.58 -10.22 -6.03
N VAL A 414 -11.58 -10.72 -6.73
CA VAL A 414 -11.67 -11.77 -7.74
C VAL A 414 -10.55 -12.79 -7.52
N LYS A 415 -10.63 -13.91 -8.23
CA LYS A 415 -9.49 -14.83 -8.38
C LYS A 415 -9.03 -14.80 -9.82
N ASP A 416 -7.72 -14.76 -10.02
CA ASP A 416 -7.17 -14.99 -11.36
C ASP A 416 -7.36 -16.47 -11.77
N PRO A 417 -7.07 -16.83 -13.04
CA PRO A 417 -7.19 -18.22 -13.46
C PRO A 417 -6.25 -19.15 -12.68
N GLU A 418 -5.07 -18.69 -12.22
CA GLU A 418 -4.17 -19.50 -11.36
C GLU A 418 -4.74 -19.76 -9.96
N GLY A 419 -5.74 -19.00 -9.52
CA GLY A 419 -6.38 -19.07 -8.21
C GLY A 419 -5.79 -18.12 -7.16
N ASN A 420 -4.90 -17.20 -7.57
CA ASN A 420 -4.38 -16.11 -6.75
C ASN A 420 -5.51 -15.13 -6.37
N ALA A 421 -5.41 -14.57 -5.17
CA ALA A 421 -6.32 -13.51 -4.77
C ALA A 421 -5.96 -12.20 -5.50
N VAL A 422 -6.97 -11.56 -6.08
CA VAL A 422 -6.81 -10.27 -6.73
C VAL A 422 -7.82 -9.29 -6.14
N ILE A 423 -7.33 -8.15 -5.67
CA ILE A 423 -8.13 -7.06 -5.13
C ILE A 423 -8.14 -5.94 -6.17
N LEU A 424 -9.33 -5.55 -6.59
CA LEU A 424 -9.55 -4.41 -7.46
C LEU A 424 -10.02 -3.26 -6.59
N TYR A 425 -9.43 -2.07 -6.73
CA TYR A 425 -9.85 -0.89 -5.99
C TYR A 425 -10.11 0.31 -6.90
N SER A 426 -11.05 1.18 -6.51
CA SER A 426 -11.29 2.45 -7.18
C SER A 426 -10.75 3.59 -6.32
N LEU A 427 -10.08 4.57 -6.95
CA LEU A 427 -9.79 5.83 -6.27
C LEU A 427 -11.10 6.55 -5.92
N LEU A 428 -11.03 7.35 -4.85
CA LEU A 428 -12.11 8.23 -4.39
C LEU A 428 -12.62 9.06 -5.58
N LYS A 429 -13.90 8.89 -5.93
CA LYS A 429 -14.63 9.81 -6.80
C LYS A 429 -15.65 10.55 -5.98
#